data_AF-W7E8F6-F1
#
_entry.id   AF-W7E8F6-F1
#
_cell.length_a   1.000
_cell.length_b   1.000
_cell.length_c   1.000
_cell.angle_alpha   90.00
_cell.angle_beta   90.00
_cell.angle_gamma   90.00
#
_symmetry.space_group_name_H-M   'P 1'
#
loop_
_entity.id
_entity.type
_entity.pdbx_description
1 polymer ?
#
loop_
_entity_poly.entity_id
_entity_poly.type
_entity_poly.pdbx_seq_one_letter_code
_entity_poly.pdbx_strand_id
1 'polypeptide(L)'
;MTEHPHPAGSTISSEPSGAPSPPPGAAPEPPTRPSLIRKLRFLLLKYITKAASGTDRTIFRLAKLLSTPEGTDALLCTTCYTLTLVHALLSRLLEKRLASIATEIAEKADGVLFPGETLIATLPAPTSTKLIAQTVGSAKAVSDLISDYRIFVRLWSLVGIYTWGRTTYQDPLPENAGAKEKTLRALTWASITSCVVCQVLEAGAYLSSKGALTSARWTGEAGKARENEWWIWSARFWAAYVGIEVARLGVMRYNRSPASSAPIVNGDGEKEDKIRLAESVRAEKEENWAWWKDLVSNLAYAPMTVHWSLEQGLLGDAGIGICGMVAGGSMLVDAWSKTA
;
A
#
# COMPACT_ATOMS: atom_id res chain seq x y z
N MET A 1 -68.85 -61.23 -5.51
CA MET A 1 -68.90 -61.88 -4.17
C MET A 1 -69.37 -60.81 -3.21
N THR A 2 -70.53 -61.06 -2.63
CA THR A 2 -71.51 -60.12 -2.08
C THR A 2 -71.31 -59.86 -0.58
N GLU A 3 -71.66 -58.63 -0.18
CA GLU A 3 -72.39 -58.25 1.05
C GLU A 3 -71.74 -58.21 2.45
N HIS A 4 -71.82 -56.99 3.03
CA HIS A 4 -72.34 -56.63 4.39
C HIS A 4 -71.41 -56.74 5.64
N PRO A 5 -71.71 -56.04 6.77
CA PRO A 5 -71.17 -54.70 7.11
C PRO A 5 -70.75 -54.55 8.61
N HIS A 6 -70.43 -53.31 9.02
CA HIS A 6 -70.29 -52.73 10.39
C HIS A 6 -71.28 -53.26 11.47
N PRO A 7 -71.06 -53.11 12.82
CA PRO A 7 -70.67 -51.85 13.49
C PRO A 7 -69.98 -51.87 14.89
N ALA A 8 -69.60 -50.65 15.32
CA ALA A 8 -69.63 -50.01 16.65
C ALA A 8 -69.37 -50.79 17.97
N GLY A 9 -68.51 -50.20 18.81
CA GLY A 9 -68.44 -50.46 20.25
C GLY A 9 -67.56 -49.45 20.98
N SER A 10 -68.19 -48.58 21.76
CA SER A 10 -67.64 -47.42 22.48
C SER A 10 -67.15 -47.75 23.90
N THR A 11 -66.21 -46.94 24.40
CA THR A 11 -65.94 -46.58 25.81
C THR A 11 -65.39 -47.66 26.75
N ILE A 12 -64.29 -47.35 27.43
CA ILE A 12 -64.21 -47.15 28.89
C ILE A 12 -62.81 -46.61 29.22
N SER A 13 -62.80 -45.49 29.94
CA SER A 13 -61.64 -44.96 30.65
C SER A 13 -61.26 -45.86 31.82
N SER A 14 -59.98 -46.18 31.94
CA SER A 14 -59.41 -46.66 33.21
C SER A 14 -57.95 -46.22 33.31
N GLU A 15 -57.72 -45.26 34.20
CA GLU A 15 -56.41 -45.04 34.82
C GLU A 15 -55.89 -46.35 35.44
N PRO A 16 -54.58 -46.53 35.44
CA PRO A 16 -53.91 -47.06 36.60
C PRO A 16 -52.82 -46.09 37.06
N SER A 17 -53.12 -45.40 38.16
CA SER A 17 -52.34 -45.45 39.41
C SER A 17 -50.84 -45.72 39.29
N GLY A 18 -50.06 -44.71 39.67
CA GLY A 18 -48.92 -44.92 40.56
C GLY A 18 -47.56 -45.17 39.91
N ALA A 19 -46.95 -44.12 39.37
CA ALA A 19 -45.49 -43.96 39.46
C ALA A 19 -45.20 -43.00 40.64
N PRO A 20 -44.35 -43.39 41.61
CA PRO A 20 -44.16 -42.62 42.83
C PRO A 20 -43.54 -41.26 42.54
N SER A 21 -44.19 -40.22 43.07
CA SER A 21 -43.69 -38.85 43.12
C SER A 21 -42.28 -38.82 43.72
N PRO A 22 -41.31 -38.08 43.14
CA PRO A 22 -40.02 -37.89 43.75
C PRO A 22 -40.19 -37.25 45.14
N PRO A 23 -39.37 -37.62 46.14
CA PRO A 23 -39.52 -37.12 47.51
C PRO A 23 -39.50 -35.58 47.54
N PRO A 24 -40.42 -34.93 48.27
CA PRO A 24 -40.41 -33.48 48.43
C PRO A 24 -39.21 -33.10 49.31
N GLY A 25 -38.10 -32.70 48.67
CA GLY A 25 -36.88 -32.36 49.40
C GLY A 25 -35.56 -32.50 48.64
N ALA A 26 -35.56 -32.98 47.39
CA ALA A 26 -34.38 -32.83 46.54
C ALA A 26 -34.35 -31.40 45.98
N ALA A 27 -33.59 -30.51 46.63
CA ALA A 27 -33.28 -29.20 46.08
C ALA A 27 -32.80 -29.35 44.62
N PRO A 28 -33.21 -28.46 43.68
CA PRO A 28 -32.64 -28.49 42.34
C PRO A 28 -31.12 -28.39 42.48
N GLU A 29 -30.39 -29.36 41.92
CA GLU A 29 -28.94 -29.30 41.89
C GLU A 29 -28.54 -27.91 41.37
N PRO A 30 -27.75 -27.14 42.14
CA PRO A 30 -27.34 -25.82 41.70
C PRO A 30 -26.63 -25.99 40.36
N PRO A 31 -26.87 -25.10 39.37
CA PRO A 31 -26.25 -25.22 38.06
C PRO A 31 -24.74 -25.39 38.27
N THR A 32 -24.20 -26.54 37.83
CA THR A 32 -22.79 -26.89 38.04
C THR A 32 -21.94 -25.74 37.52
N ARG A 33 -21.32 -25.00 38.46
CA ARG A 33 -20.53 -23.82 38.12
C ARG A 33 -19.47 -24.27 37.13
N PRO A 34 -19.38 -23.66 35.93
CA PRO A 34 -18.41 -24.11 34.95
C PRO A 34 -17.02 -24.00 35.55
N SER A 35 -16.32 -25.13 35.61
CA SER A 35 -14.97 -25.23 36.14
C SER A 35 -14.08 -24.18 35.47
N LEU A 36 -13.08 -23.65 36.19
CA LEU A 36 -12.12 -22.68 35.66
C LEU A 36 -11.50 -23.17 34.33
N ILE A 37 -11.30 -24.49 34.20
CA ILE A 37 -10.82 -25.17 33.00
C ILE A 37 -11.80 -25.02 31.82
N ARG A 38 -13.12 -25.15 32.05
CA ARG A 38 -14.14 -24.97 31.00
C ARG A 38 -14.22 -23.51 30.53
N LYS A 39 -14.09 -22.55 31.45
CA LYS A 39 -14.01 -21.12 31.10
C LYS A 39 -12.74 -20.79 30.30
N LEU A 40 -11.59 -21.31 30.72
CA LEU A 40 -10.31 -21.11 30.02
C LEU A 40 -10.35 -21.72 28.61
N ARG A 41 -10.87 -22.94 28.47
CA ARG A 41 -11.07 -23.59 27.16
C ARG A 41 -11.98 -22.77 26.25
N PHE A 42 -13.10 -22.26 26.78
CA PHE A 42 -14.01 -21.41 26.00
C PHE A 42 -13.34 -20.10 25.55
N LEU A 43 -12.60 -19.43 26.44
CA LEU A 43 -11.87 -18.20 26.09
C LEU A 43 -10.77 -18.46 25.05
N LEU A 44 -10.03 -19.56 25.19
CA LEU A 44 -8.99 -19.97 24.26
C LEU A 44 -9.58 -20.31 22.89
N LEU A 45 -10.66 -21.10 22.82
CA LEU A 45 -11.38 -21.40 21.57
C LEU A 45 -11.95 -20.12 20.93
N LYS A 46 -12.50 -19.20 21.72
CA LYS A 46 -12.99 -17.90 21.22
C LYS A 46 -11.85 -17.03 20.68
N TYR A 47 -10.70 -17.03 21.34
CA TYR A 47 -9.53 -16.29 20.87
C TYR A 47 -8.96 -16.88 19.59
N ILE A 48 -8.81 -18.21 19.53
CA ILE A 48 -8.33 -18.93 18.35
C ILE A 48 -9.29 -18.74 17.17
N THR A 49 -10.61 -18.86 17.37
CA THR A 49 -11.59 -18.66 16.30
C THR A 49 -11.62 -17.21 15.82
N LYS A 50 -11.50 -16.23 16.73
CA LYS A 50 -11.38 -14.81 16.36
C LYS A 50 -10.07 -14.52 15.62
N ALA A 51 -8.97 -15.12 16.06
CA ALA A 51 -7.67 -14.99 15.40
C ALA A 51 -7.68 -15.66 14.01
N ALA A 52 -8.26 -16.85 13.90
CA ALA A 52 -8.38 -17.59 12.65
C ALA A 52 -9.28 -16.86 11.64
N SER A 53 -10.48 -16.43 12.05
CA SER A 53 -11.39 -15.66 11.19
C SER A 53 -10.81 -14.29 10.80
N GLY A 54 -10.08 -13.63 11.71
CA GLY A 54 -9.36 -12.39 11.40
C GLY A 54 -8.23 -12.61 10.40
N THR A 55 -7.48 -13.70 10.55
CA THR A 55 -6.36 -14.08 9.67
C THR A 55 -6.89 -14.46 8.29
N ASP A 56 -7.91 -15.31 8.22
CA ASP A 56 -8.55 -15.72 6.97
C ASP A 56 -9.06 -14.52 6.17
N ARG A 57 -9.80 -13.60 6.82
CA ARG A 57 -10.25 -12.36 6.19
C ARG A 57 -9.08 -11.51 5.66
N THR A 58 -7.97 -11.46 6.40
CA THR A 58 -6.80 -10.68 6.00
C THR A 58 -6.08 -11.33 4.82
N ILE A 59 -5.93 -12.65 4.81
CA ILE A 59 -5.35 -13.42 3.70
C ILE A 59 -6.20 -13.27 2.44
N PHE A 60 -7.53 -13.37 2.56
CA PHE A 60 -8.43 -13.19 1.43
C PHE A 60 -8.31 -11.78 0.83
N ARG A 61 -8.27 -10.75 1.68
CA ARG A 61 -8.05 -9.37 1.22
C ARG A 61 -6.68 -9.17 0.58
N LEU A 62 -5.64 -9.78 1.14
CA LEU A 62 -4.30 -9.75 0.56
C LEU A 62 -4.27 -10.44 -0.82
N ALA A 63 -4.95 -11.58 -0.98
CA ALA A 63 -5.08 -12.26 -2.27
C ALA A 63 -5.80 -11.37 -3.30
N LYS A 64 -6.86 -10.66 -2.91
CA LYS A 64 -7.57 -9.69 -3.76
C LYS A 64 -6.73 -8.45 -4.08
N LEU A 65 -5.83 -8.03 -3.19
CA LEU A 65 -4.87 -6.96 -3.47
C LEU A 65 -3.87 -7.40 -4.54
N LEU A 66 -3.26 -8.58 -4.34
CA LEU A 66 -2.21 -9.13 -5.19
C LEU A 66 -2.70 -9.67 -6.52
N SER A 67 -4.01 -9.88 -6.69
CA SER A 67 -4.60 -10.28 -7.97
C SER A 67 -4.60 -9.15 -9.00
N THR A 68 -4.32 -7.91 -8.60
CA THR A 68 -4.25 -6.75 -9.48
C THR A 68 -2.81 -6.24 -9.62
N PRO A 69 -2.38 -5.82 -10.82
CA PRO A 69 -1.07 -5.19 -11.00
C PRO A 69 -0.91 -3.92 -10.15
N GLU A 70 -1.96 -3.11 -10.04
CA GLU A 70 -1.97 -1.88 -9.24
C GLU A 70 -1.78 -2.16 -7.75
N GLY A 71 -2.51 -3.14 -7.19
CA GLY A 71 -2.36 -3.52 -5.79
C GLY A 71 -0.99 -4.11 -5.48
N THR A 72 -0.45 -4.89 -6.41
CA THR A 72 0.92 -5.44 -6.32
C THR A 72 1.97 -4.33 -6.33
N ASP A 73 1.91 -3.39 -7.27
CA ASP A 73 2.86 -2.27 -7.32
C ASP A 73 2.74 -1.36 -6.09
N ALA A 74 1.52 -1.05 -5.62
CA ALA A 74 1.33 -0.23 -4.43
C ALA A 74 1.95 -0.87 -3.17
N LEU A 75 1.78 -2.18 -3.00
CA LEU A 75 2.40 -2.93 -1.91
C LEU A 75 3.93 -2.90 -2.04
N LEU A 76 4.46 -3.28 -3.20
CA LEU A 76 5.90 -3.31 -3.43
C LEU A 76 6.55 -1.93 -3.30
N CYS A 77 5.90 -0.88 -3.79
CA CYS A 77 6.33 0.51 -3.62
C CYS A 77 6.45 0.87 -2.15
N THR A 78 5.39 0.62 -1.37
CA THR A 78 5.36 0.90 0.06
C THR A 78 6.44 0.13 0.80
N THR A 79 6.56 -1.18 0.55
CA THR A 79 7.57 -2.04 1.17
C THR A 79 8.99 -1.59 0.81
N CYS A 80 9.27 -1.30 -0.47
CA CYS A 80 10.58 -0.84 -0.94
C CYS A 80 11.05 0.41 -0.19
N TYR A 81 10.22 1.45 -0.14
CA TYR A 81 10.61 2.71 0.49
C TYR A 81 10.57 2.65 2.02
N THR A 82 9.73 1.79 2.60
CA THR A 82 9.79 1.49 4.05
C THR A 82 11.13 0.84 4.40
N LEU A 83 11.59 -0.14 3.60
CA LEU A 83 12.89 -0.77 3.79
C LEU A 83 14.05 0.19 3.56
N THR A 84 13.93 1.10 2.59
CA THR A 84 14.89 2.19 2.35
C THR A 84 15.01 3.09 3.58
N LEU A 85 13.87 3.46 4.19
CA LEU A 85 13.84 4.25 5.41
C LEU A 85 14.44 3.49 6.60
N VAL A 86 14.07 2.22 6.79
CA VAL A 86 14.64 1.35 7.84
C VAL A 86 16.15 1.23 7.67
N HIS A 87 16.64 1.00 6.45
CA HIS A 87 18.06 0.97 6.13
C HIS A 87 18.75 2.28 6.51
N ALA A 88 18.20 3.43 6.12
CA ALA A 88 18.79 4.73 6.42
C ALA A 88 18.86 5.03 7.93
N LEU A 89 17.79 4.73 8.67
CA LEU A 89 17.73 4.97 10.11
C LEU A 89 18.65 4.01 10.89
N LEU A 90 18.65 2.73 10.53
CA LEU A 90 19.50 1.74 11.19
C LEU A 90 20.98 1.93 10.82
N SER A 91 21.32 2.39 9.62
CA SER A 91 22.70 2.72 9.24
C SER A 91 23.25 3.85 10.09
N ARG A 92 22.48 4.94 10.25
CA ARG A 92 22.85 6.04 11.16
C ARG A 92 23.02 5.59 12.62
N LEU A 93 22.16 4.68 13.08
CA LEU A 93 22.28 4.11 14.42
C LEU A 93 23.54 3.23 14.55
N LEU A 94 23.83 2.43 13.52
CA LEU A 94 24.99 1.55 13.47
C LEU A 94 26.28 2.36 13.47
N GLU A 95 26.38 3.38 12.62
CA GLU A 95 27.52 4.31 12.55
C GLU A 95 27.77 4.97 13.90
N LYS A 96 26.73 5.51 14.56
CA LYS A 96 26.87 6.12 15.89
C LYS A 96 27.36 5.12 16.93
N ARG A 97 26.88 3.88 16.91
CA ARG A 97 27.34 2.84 17.84
C ARG A 97 28.79 2.45 17.58
N LEU A 98 29.17 2.28 16.31
CA LEU A 98 30.55 1.95 15.94
C LEU A 98 31.51 3.09 16.30
N ALA A 99 31.11 4.35 16.07
CA ALA A 99 31.87 5.52 16.47
C ALA A 99 32.05 5.58 18.00
N SER A 100 30.98 5.38 18.77
CA SER A 100 31.05 5.34 20.25
C SER A 100 31.98 4.25 20.76
N ILE A 101 31.93 3.05 20.15
CA ILE A 101 32.83 1.95 20.50
C ILE A 101 34.28 2.34 20.17
N ALA A 102 34.52 2.91 18.99
CA ALA A 102 35.84 3.34 18.57
C ALA A 102 36.41 4.43 19.48
N THR A 103 35.60 5.41 19.90
CA THR A 103 36.03 6.47 20.82
C THR A 103 36.33 5.93 22.21
N GLU A 104 35.49 5.04 22.75
CA GLU A 104 35.76 4.39 24.05
C GLU A 104 37.07 3.59 24.05
N ILE A 105 37.39 2.94 22.93
CA ILE A 105 38.66 2.21 22.77
C ILE A 105 39.83 3.19 22.69
N ALA A 106 39.68 4.26 21.88
CA ALA A 106 40.72 5.27 21.72
C ALA A 106 41.04 5.96 23.07
N GLU A 107 40.03 6.35 23.83
CA GLU A 107 40.20 6.95 25.17
C GLU A 107 40.92 6.02 26.15
N LYS A 108 40.61 4.71 26.12
CA LYS A 108 41.29 3.72 26.97
C LYS A 108 42.73 3.44 26.50
N ALA A 109 43.01 3.62 25.22
CA ALA A 109 44.32 3.38 24.63
C ALA A 109 45.26 4.60 24.76
N ASP A 110 44.73 5.82 24.88
CA ASP A 110 45.49 7.07 25.00
C ASP A 110 46.44 7.07 26.22
N GLY A 111 46.06 6.40 27.30
CA GLY A 111 46.92 6.24 28.48
C GLY A 111 47.96 5.12 28.39
N VAL A 112 47.97 4.34 27.31
CA VAL A 112 48.79 3.13 27.16
C VAL A 112 49.74 3.22 25.96
N LEU A 113 49.34 3.91 24.88
CA LEU A 113 50.13 4.03 23.66
C LEU A 113 51.12 5.20 23.74
N PHE A 114 52.34 4.98 23.26
CA PHE A 114 53.31 6.06 23.09
C PHE A 114 53.01 6.88 21.81
N PRO A 115 53.47 8.15 21.75
CA PRO A 115 53.31 8.96 20.54
C PRO A 115 53.91 8.28 19.31
N GLY A 116 53.07 8.01 18.30
CA GLY A 116 53.47 7.35 17.05
C GLY A 116 53.20 5.85 16.98
N GLU A 117 52.71 5.22 18.05
CA GLU A 117 52.27 3.82 18.03
C GLU A 117 50.83 3.68 17.53
N THR A 118 50.60 2.75 16.60
CA THR A 118 49.27 2.45 16.05
C THR A 118 48.69 1.18 16.66
N LEU A 119 47.52 1.28 17.28
CA LEU A 119 46.78 0.11 17.76
C LEU A 119 45.86 -0.43 16.67
N ILE A 120 46.09 -1.67 16.24
CA ILE A 120 45.17 -2.43 15.38
C ILE A 120 44.50 -3.50 16.26
N ALA A 121 43.23 -3.29 16.60
CA ALA A 121 42.46 -4.23 17.40
C ALA A 121 41.27 -4.78 16.60
N THR A 122 41.14 -6.11 16.55
CA THR A 122 39.92 -6.77 16.04
C THR A 122 39.08 -7.18 17.23
N LEU A 123 37.97 -6.48 17.45
CA LEU A 123 37.09 -6.72 18.58
C LEU A 123 35.78 -7.34 18.10
N PRO A 124 35.27 -8.39 18.78
CA PRO A 124 33.98 -8.96 18.44
C PRO A 124 32.89 -7.92 18.72
N ALA A 125 32.18 -7.51 17.66
CA ALA A 125 31.07 -6.58 17.82
C ALA A 125 29.99 -7.17 18.75
N PRO A 126 29.35 -6.35 19.62
CA PRO A 126 28.24 -6.79 20.44
C PRO A 126 27.13 -7.44 19.61
N THR A 127 26.45 -8.46 20.16
CA THR A 127 25.40 -9.21 19.45
C THR A 127 24.29 -8.30 18.91
N SER A 128 23.91 -7.27 19.68
CA SER A 128 22.93 -6.26 19.25
C SER A 128 23.41 -5.45 18.03
N THR A 129 24.67 -5.04 18.00
CA THR A 129 25.29 -4.34 16.85
C THR A 129 25.35 -5.25 15.62
N LYS A 130 25.66 -6.54 15.80
CA LYS A 130 25.64 -7.53 14.72
C LYS A 130 24.24 -7.68 14.11
N LEU A 131 23.19 -7.76 14.95
CA LEU A 131 21.81 -7.85 14.48
C LEU A 131 21.38 -6.59 13.71
N ILE A 132 21.77 -5.40 14.17
CA ILE A 132 21.52 -4.14 13.45
C ILE A 132 22.22 -4.18 12.09
N ALA A 133 23.50 -4.54 12.03
CA ALA A 133 24.25 -4.64 10.78
C ALA A 133 23.63 -5.64 9.79
N GLN A 134 23.21 -6.81 10.27
CA GLN A 134 22.49 -7.79 9.45
C GLN A 134 21.18 -7.24 8.90
N THR A 135 20.42 -6.54 9.74
CA THR A 135 19.14 -5.93 9.35
C THR A 135 19.35 -4.82 8.32
N VAL A 136 20.37 -3.98 8.50
CA VAL A 136 20.78 -2.92 7.55
C VAL A 136 21.08 -3.52 6.17
N GLY A 137 21.89 -4.58 6.12
CA GLY A 137 22.25 -5.26 4.87
C GLY A 137 21.04 -5.93 4.22
N SER A 138 20.22 -6.61 5.02
CA SER A 138 19.03 -7.34 4.52
C SER A 138 17.96 -6.38 4.00
N ALA A 139 17.70 -5.28 4.72
CA ALA A 139 16.74 -4.27 4.30
C ALA A 139 17.15 -3.64 2.95
N LYS A 140 18.43 -3.32 2.79
CA LYS A 140 18.97 -2.81 1.51
C LYS A 140 18.85 -3.83 0.38
N ALA A 141 19.26 -5.07 0.61
CA ALA A 141 19.21 -6.11 -0.42
C ALA A 141 17.77 -6.33 -0.93
N VAL A 142 16.80 -6.36 -0.01
CA VAL A 142 15.39 -6.54 -0.36
C VAL A 142 14.84 -5.27 -1.03
N SER A 143 15.17 -4.06 -0.58
CA SER A 143 14.72 -2.83 -1.25
C SER A 143 15.27 -2.72 -2.67
N ASP A 144 16.54 -3.05 -2.87
CA ASP A 144 17.19 -3.00 -4.19
C ASP A 144 16.57 -4.04 -5.13
N LEU A 145 16.28 -5.25 -4.65
CA LEU A 145 15.58 -6.28 -5.43
C LEU A 145 14.16 -5.86 -5.84
N ILE A 146 13.39 -5.28 -4.90
CA ILE A 146 12.04 -4.80 -5.22
C ILE A 146 12.11 -3.65 -6.23
N SER A 147 13.04 -2.70 -6.05
CA SER A 147 13.22 -1.59 -6.98
C SER A 147 13.55 -2.09 -8.39
N ASP A 148 14.47 -3.06 -8.50
CA ASP A 148 14.83 -3.70 -9.77
C ASP A 148 13.64 -4.36 -10.45
N TYR A 149 12.89 -5.18 -9.71
CA TYR A 149 11.68 -5.83 -10.22
C TYR A 149 10.64 -4.79 -10.70
N ARG A 150 10.44 -3.72 -9.92
CA ARG A 150 9.48 -2.66 -10.27
C ARG A 150 9.87 -1.93 -11.56
N ILE A 151 11.15 -1.65 -11.76
CA ILE A 151 11.62 -1.06 -13.03
C ILE A 151 11.45 -2.06 -14.18
N PHE A 152 11.78 -3.33 -13.96
CA PHE A 152 11.63 -4.38 -14.97
C PHE A 152 10.20 -4.48 -15.48
N VAL A 153 9.20 -4.57 -14.60
CA VAL A 153 7.79 -4.66 -15.03
C VAL A 153 7.28 -3.37 -15.70
N ARG A 154 7.90 -2.22 -15.43
CA ARG A 154 7.59 -0.95 -16.11
C ARG A 154 8.02 -0.90 -17.58
N LEU A 155 8.81 -1.87 -18.06
CA LEU A 155 9.12 -2.00 -19.50
C LEU A 155 7.85 -2.14 -20.36
N TRP A 156 6.77 -2.67 -19.80
CA TRP A 156 5.47 -2.81 -20.48
C TRP A 156 4.55 -1.60 -20.32
N SER A 157 4.95 -0.56 -19.58
CA SER A 157 4.11 0.60 -19.29
C SER A 157 3.70 1.40 -20.55
N LEU A 158 4.50 1.36 -21.62
CA LEU A 158 4.14 2.01 -22.89
C LEU A 158 2.84 1.48 -23.49
N VAL A 159 2.49 0.22 -23.24
CA VAL A 159 1.21 -0.34 -23.69
C VAL A 159 0.04 0.34 -22.98
N GLY A 160 0.16 0.55 -21.66
CA GLY A 160 -0.84 1.28 -20.87
C GLY A 160 -0.93 2.76 -21.25
N ILE A 161 0.20 3.40 -21.57
CA ILE A 161 0.20 4.80 -22.01
C ILE A 161 -0.41 4.92 -23.42
N TYR A 162 -0.17 3.96 -24.31
CA TYR A 162 -0.82 3.91 -25.62
C TYR A 162 -2.34 3.78 -25.50
N THR A 163 -2.84 2.88 -24.64
CA THR A 163 -4.29 2.75 -24.44
C THR A 163 -4.88 4.01 -23.82
N TRP A 164 -4.19 4.66 -22.89
CA TRP A 164 -4.59 5.96 -22.34
C TRP A 164 -4.67 7.06 -23.42
N GLY A 165 -3.66 7.16 -24.28
CA GLY A 165 -3.65 8.09 -25.40
C GLY A 165 -4.76 7.79 -26.42
N ARG A 166 -4.99 6.52 -26.75
CA ARG A 166 -6.06 6.09 -27.65
C ARG A 166 -7.43 6.44 -27.10
N THR A 167 -7.72 6.13 -25.84
CA THR A 167 -9.00 6.46 -25.21
C THR A 167 -9.21 7.97 -25.15
N THR A 168 -8.16 8.73 -24.82
CA THR A 168 -8.20 10.20 -24.83
C THR A 168 -8.47 10.77 -26.23
N TYR A 169 -7.95 10.13 -27.28
CA TYR A 169 -8.22 10.53 -28.66
C TYR A 169 -9.65 10.19 -29.12
N GLN A 170 -10.16 9.03 -28.69
CA GLN A 170 -11.50 8.55 -29.06
C GLN A 170 -12.65 9.25 -28.34
N ASP A 171 -12.33 9.99 -27.27
CA ASP A 171 -13.28 10.82 -26.52
C ASP A 171 -13.03 12.31 -26.84
N PRO A 172 -13.47 12.85 -28.00
CA PRO A 172 -13.25 14.25 -28.36
C PRO A 172 -14.03 15.20 -27.45
N LEU A 173 -13.53 16.44 -27.30
CA LEU A 173 -14.25 17.45 -26.51
C LEU A 173 -15.57 17.81 -27.21
N PRO A 174 -16.65 18.05 -26.45
CA PRO A 174 -17.86 18.66 -27.00
C PRO A 174 -17.56 19.99 -27.69
N GLU A 175 -18.28 20.34 -28.76
CA GLU A 175 -18.09 21.60 -29.47
C GLU A 175 -18.23 22.83 -28.55
N ASN A 176 -19.09 22.71 -27.54
CA ASN A 176 -19.36 23.75 -26.53
C ASN A 176 -18.44 23.66 -25.29
N ALA A 177 -17.32 22.94 -25.38
CA ALA A 177 -16.45 22.73 -24.25
C ALA A 177 -15.92 24.04 -23.65
N GLY A 178 -16.09 24.17 -22.33
CA GLY A 178 -15.63 25.34 -21.58
C GLY A 178 -14.11 25.44 -21.51
N ALA A 179 -13.60 26.59 -21.04
CA ALA A 179 -12.16 26.80 -20.85
C ALA A 179 -11.54 25.75 -19.91
N LYS A 180 -12.26 25.32 -18.87
CA LYS A 180 -11.84 24.27 -17.93
C LYS A 180 -11.53 22.95 -18.65
N GLU A 181 -12.44 22.48 -19.48
CA GLU A 181 -12.33 21.19 -20.18
C GLU A 181 -11.18 21.22 -21.19
N LYS A 182 -11.02 22.33 -21.91
CA LYS A 182 -9.90 22.56 -22.82
C LYS A 182 -8.57 22.53 -22.09
N THR A 183 -8.46 23.21 -20.94
CA THR A 183 -7.25 23.19 -20.10
C THR A 183 -6.96 21.79 -19.56
N LEU A 184 -7.96 21.09 -19.02
CA LEU A 184 -7.79 19.72 -18.53
C LEU A 184 -7.32 18.79 -19.65
N ARG A 185 -7.88 18.92 -20.86
CA ARG A 185 -7.44 18.14 -22.02
C ARG A 185 -6.00 18.43 -22.41
N ALA A 186 -5.59 19.70 -22.43
CA ALA A 186 -4.21 20.08 -22.72
C ALA A 186 -3.25 19.47 -21.69
N LEU A 187 -3.61 19.52 -20.40
CA LEU A 187 -2.84 18.87 -19.34
C LEU A 187 -2.79 17.34 -19.51
N THR A 188 -3.89 16.68 -19.89
CA THR A 188 -3.89 15.24 -20.17
C THR A 188 -2.92 14.87 -21.29
N TRP A 189 -2.93 15.59 -22.42
CA TRP A 189 -1.98 15.34 -23.51
C TRP A 189 -0.53 15.63 -23.12
N ALA A 190 -0.30 16.67 -22.31
CA ALA A 190 1.02 16.95 -21.75
C ALA A 190 1.49 15.81 -20.83
N SER A 191 0.62 15.30 -19.95
CA SER A 191 0.92 14.15 -19.09
C SER A 191 1.27 12.91 -19.90
N ILE A 192 0.45 12.56 -20.92
CA ILE A 192 0.72 11.42 -21.81
C ILE A 192 2.09 11.56 -22.46
N THR A 193 2.38 12.72 -23.04
CA THR A 193 3.66 12.98 -23.72
C THR A 193 4.84 12.83 -22.75
N SER A 194 4.72 13.41 -21.55
CA SER A 194 5.73 13.32 -20.51
C SER A 194 5.99 11.86 -20.10
N CYS A 195 4.92 11.08 -19.89
CA CYS A 195 5.02 9.66 -19.55
C CYS A 195 5.66 8.82 -20.68
N VAL A 196 5.34 9.08 -21.95
CA VAL A 196 5.97 8.36 -23.07
C VAL A 196 7.47 8.59 -23.07
N VAL A 197 7.92 9.83 -22.98
CA VAL A 197 9.35 10.14 -23.00
C VAL A 197 10.05 9.58 -21.77
N CYS A 198 9.45 9.72 -20.59
CA CYS A 198 9.93 9.10 -19.35
C CYS A 198 10.14 7.59 -19.51
N GLN A 199 9.13 6.86 -19.99
CA GLN A 199 9.21 5.39 -20.09
C GLN A 199 10.20 4.92 -21.16
N VAL A 200 10.33 5.62 -22.29
CA VAL A 200 11.34 5.26 -23.30
C VAL A 200 12.75 5.43 -22.75
N LEU A 201 13.00 6.54 -22.05
CA LEU A 201 14.31 6.80 -21.44
C LEU A 201 14.61 5.86 -20.28
N GLU A 202 13.64 5.61 -19.38
CA GLU A 202 13.77 4.65 -18.28
C GLU A 202 14.08 3.25 -18.81
N ALA A 203 13.32 2.78 -19.80
CA ALA A 203 13.50 1.46 -20.39
C ALA A 203 14.89 1.30 -21.03
N GLY A 204 15.36 2.31 -21.78
CA GLY A 204 16.68 2.26 -22.39
C GLY A 204 17.81 2.29 -21.36
N ALA A 205 17.71 3.15 -20.34
CA ALA A 205 18.70 3.23 -19.27
C ALA A 205 18.76 1.93 -18.47
N TYR A 206 17.60 1.32 -18.19
CA TYR A 206 17.51 0.04 -17.51
C TYR A 206 18.10 -1.11 -18.34
N LEU A 207 17.76 -1.21 -19.62
CA LEU A 207 18.33 -2.24 -20.50
C LEU A 207 19.85 -2.06 -20.67
N SER A 208 20.34 -0.81 -20.70
CA SER A 208 21.77 -0.51 -20.67
C SER A 208 22.42 -1.01 -19.37
N SER A 209 21.83 -0.73 -18.22
CA SER A 209 22.39 -1.13 -16.92
C SER A 209 22.47 -2.64 -16.73
N LYS A 210 21.59 -3.40 -17.41
CA LYS A 210 21.60 -4.87 -17.48
C LYS A 210 22.47 -5.44 -18.60
N GLY A 211 23.12 -4.60 -19.42
CA GLY A 211 23.97 -5.03 -20.53
C GLY A 211 23.21 -5.61 -21.72
N ALA A 212 21.91 -5.36 -21.84
CA ALA A 212 21.11 -5.80 -22.98
C ALA A 212 21.38 -4.96 -24.25
N LEU A 213 21.88 -3.73 -24.09
CA LEU A 213 22.25 -2.86 -25.21
C LEU A 213 23.74 -3.02 -25.55
N THR A 214 24.04 -3.76 -26.61
CA THR A 214 25.41 -4.19 -26.95
C THR A 214 26.09 -3.39 -28.07
N SER A 215 25.43 -2.39 -28.64
CA SER A 215 26.03 -1.56 -29.70
C SER A 215 27.16 -0.68 -29.15
N ALA A 216 28.10 -0.26 -30.00
CA ALA A 216 29.24 0.58 -29.62
C ALA A 216 28.88 1.87 -28.86
N ARG A 217 27.67 2.42 -29.06
CA ARG A 217 27.17 3.62 -28.36
C ARG A 217 26.71 3.37 -26.92
N TRP A 218 26.48 2.11 -26.55
CA TRP A 218 25.97 1.66 -25.26
C TRP A 218 27.00 0.84 -24.47
N THR A 219 28.17 0.59 -25.05
CA THR A 219 29.29 -0.13 -24.41
C THR A 219 30.40 0.83 -23.98
N GLY A 220 31.16 0.45 -22.95
CA GLY A 220 32.29 1.23 -22.44
C GLY A 220 31.87 2.50 -21.71
N GLU A 221 32.80 3.44 -21.59
CA GLU A 221 32.62 4.70 -20.85
C GLU A 221 31.52 5.58 -21.47
N ALA A 222 31.50 5.70 -22.80
CA ALA A 222 30.47 6.44 -23.52
C ALA A 222 29.05 5.87 -23.30
N GLY A 223 28.94 4.54 -23.21
CA GLY A 223 27.68 3.87 -22.87
C GLY A 223 27.21 4.19 -21.46
N LYS A 224 28.12 4.18 -20.48
CA LYS A 224 27.82 4.53 -19.09
C LYS A 224 27.41 5.99 -18.92
N ALA A 225 28.06 6.91 -19.63
CA ALA A 225 27.65 8.32 -19.64
C ALA A 225 26.22 8.49 -20.19
N ARG A 226 25.91 7.84 -21.32
CA ARG A 226 24.57 7.85 -21.92
C ARG A 226 23.51 7.22 -21.01
N GLU A 227 23.83 6.10 -20.37
CA GLU A 227 22.96 5.45 -19.38
C GLU A 227 22.57 6.45 -18.27
N ASN A 228 23.55 7.14 -17.70
CA ASN A 228 23.33 8.15 -16.67
C ASN A 228 22.49 9.35 -17.17
N GLU A 229 22.79 9.86 -18.37
CA GLU A 229 21.99 10.92 -18.99
C GLU A 229 20.52 10.51 -19.16
N TRP A 230 20.27 9.28 -19.61
CA TRP A 230 18.91 8.77 -19.81
C TRP A 230 18.15 8.61 -18.49
N TRP A 231 18.83 8.17 -17.41
CA TRP A 231 18.25 8.17 -16.07
C TRP A 231 17.81 9.57 -15.62
N ILE A 232 18.70 10.56 -15.78
CA ILE A 232 18.43 11.95 -15.38
C ILE A 232 17.29 12.56 -16.19
N TRP A 233 17.33 12.42 -17.52
CA TRP A 233 16.27 12.96 -18.38
C TRP A 233 14.93 12.26 -18.14
N SER A 234 14.93 10.95 -17.94
CA SER A 234 13.72 10.22 -17.53
C SER A 234 13.12 10.83 -16.26
N ALA A 235 13.94 11.03 -15.23
CA ALA A 235 13.50 11.64 -13.98
C ALA A 235 12.95 13.08 -14.16
N ARG A 236 13.51 13.86 -15.09
CA ARG A 236 12.99 15.20 -15.41
C ARG A 236 11.61 15.16 -16.06
N PHE A 237 11.37 14.22 -16.97
CA PHE A 237 10.04 14.02 -17.55
C PHE A 237 9.05 13.45 -16.53
N TRP A 238 9.53 12.68 -15.56
CA TRP A 238 8.70 12.30 -14.42
C TRP A 238 8.36 13.52 -13.54
N ALA A 239 9.33 14.39 -13.24
CA ALA A 239 9.09 15.63 -12.50
C ALA A 239 8.09 16.55 -13.23
N ALA A 240 8.21 16.67 -14.55
CA ALA A 240 7.27 17.41 -15.38
C ALA A 240 5.86 16.82 -15.28
N TYR A 241 5.71 15.50 -15.35
CA TYR A 241 4.42 14.82 -15.14
C TYR A 241 3.82 15.15 -13.77
N VAL A 242 4.60 15.06 -12.69
CA VAL A 242 4.13 15.40 -11.34
C VAL A 242 3.67 16.86 -11.27
N GLY A 243 4.42 17.79 -11.88
CA GLY A 243 4.01 19.20 -11.97
C GLY A 243 2.70 19.41 -12.74
N ILE A 244 2.52 18.70 -13.86
CA ILE A 244 1.28 18.73 -14.67
C ILE A 244 0.11 18.18 -13.85
N GLU A 245 0.30 17.09 -13.10
CA GLU A 245 -0.73 16.50 -12.25
C GLU A 245 -1.14 17.41 -11.09
N VAL A 246 -0.19 18.08 -10.44
CA VAL A 246 -0.49 19.12 -9.43
C VAL A 246 -1.28 20.27 -10.05
N ALA A 247 -0.91 20.72 -11.26
CA ALA A 247 -1.67 21.74 -11.98
C ALA A 247 -3.09 21.27 -12.33
N ARG A 248 -3.24 20.02 -12.79
CA ARG A 248 -4.53 19.38 -13.07
C ARG A 248 -5.43 19.37 -11.84
N LEU A 249 -4.91 18.93 -10.69
CA LEU A 249 -5.62 18.92 -9.42
C LEU A 249 -6.02 20.34 -8.96
N GLY A 250 -5.15 21.32 -9.20
CA GLY A 250 -5.42 22.74 -8.95
C GLY A 250 -6.58 23.27 -9.81
N VAL A 251 -6.58 22.98 -11.11
CA VAL A 251 -7.66 23.35 -12.04
C VAL A 251 -8.98 22.69 -11.65
N MET A 252 -8.96 21.41 -11.26
CA MET A 252 -10.15 20.69 -10.77
C MET A 252 -10.73 21.35 -9.52
N ARG A 253 -9.87 21.72 -8.56
CA ARG A 253 -10.30 22.33 -7.28
C ARG A 253 -10.78 23.77 -7.43
N TYR A 254 -10.06 24.58 -8.20
CA TYR A 254 -10.41 26.00 -8.42
C TYR A 254 -11.75 26.15 -9.14
N ASN A 255 -12.03 25.25 -10.09
CA ASN A 255 -13.28 25.25 -10.86
C ASN A 255 -14.31 24.25 -10.30
N ARG A 256 -14.28 23.97 -9.00
CA ARG A 256 -15.36 23.22 -8.33
C ARG A 256 -16.49 24.20 -8.05
N SER A 257 -17.58 24.08 -8.81
CA SER A 257 -18.78 24.86 -8.52
C SER A 257 -19.33 24.47 -7.14
N PRO A 258 -19.71 25.44 -6.28
CA PRO A 258 -20.37 25.16 -4.99
C PRO A 258 -21.75 24.49 -5.13
N ALA A 259 -22.21 24.23 -6.36
CA ALA A 259 -23.50 23.64 -6.69
C ALA A 259 -23.64 22.14 -6.40
N SER A 260 -22.57 21.43 -6.05
CA SER A 260 -22.64 20.04 -5.55
C SER A 260 -23.03 19.95 -4.06
N SER A 261 -23.14 21.08 -3.36
CA SER A 261 -23.89 21.15 -2.11
C SER A 261 -25.37 21.05 -2.46
N ALA A 262 -25.88 19.82 -2.57
CA ALA A 262 -27.29 19.56 -2.86
C ALA A 262 -28.20 20.45 -1.97
N PRO A 263 -29.34 20.94 -2.49
CA PRO A 263 -30.31 21.64 -1.67
C PRO A 263 -30.67 20.72 -0.50
N ILE A 264 -30.70 21.26 0.72
CA ILE A 264 -31.33 20.59 1.85
C ILE A 264 -32.80 20.43 1.45
N VAL A 265 -33.17 19.27 0.92
CA VAL A 265 -34.57 18.89 0.71
C VAL A 265 -35.17 18.66 2.09
N ASN A 266 -35.64 19.74 2.69
CA ASN A 266 -36.65 19.70 3.74
C ASN A 266 -37.98 19.42 3.05
N GLY A 267 -38.28 18.14 2.81
CA GLY A 267 -39.54 17.72 2.23
C GLY A 267 -39.73 16.22 2.44
N ASP A 268 -40.94 15.82 2.81
CA ASP A 268 -41.39 14.46 3.14
C ASP A 268 -41.30 13.45 1.97
N GLY A 269 -40.12 13.29 1.35
CA GLY A 269 -39.89 12.55 0.11
C GLY A 269 -39.50 11.08 0.27
N GLU A 270 -39.91 10.31 -0.73
CA GLU A 270 -39.93 8.85 -0.86
C GLU A 270 -38.54 8.18 -0.71
N LYS A 271 -38.52 6.84 -0.51
CA LYS A 271 -37.28 6.06 -0.33
C LYS A 271 -36.23 6.30 -1.42
N GLU A 272 -36.65 6.61 -2.64
CA GLU A 272 -35.78 6.85 -3.79
C GLU A 272 -34.94 8.14 -3.66
N ASP A 273 -35.52 9.23 -3.14
CA ASP A 273 -34.80 10.49 -2.94
C ASP A 273 -33.70 10.35 -1.88
N LYS A 274 -33.96 9.57 -0.83
CA LYS A 274 -32.95 9.23 0.19
C LYS A 274 -31.81 8.39 -0.37
N ILE A 275 -32.10 7.48 -1.30
CA ILE A 275 -31.08 6.65 -1.98
C ILE A 275 -30.23 7.54 -2.89
N ARG A 276 -30.84 8.39 -3.72
CA ARG A 276 -30.13 9.31 -4.62
C ARG A 276 -29.25 10.31 -3.86
N LEU A 277 -29.75 10.84 -2.74
CA LEU A 277 -28.96 11.69 -1.85
C LEU A 277 -27.78 10.91 -1.26
N ALA A 278 -28.00 9.69 -0.76
CA ALA A 278 -26.94 8.85 -0.22
C ALA A 278 -25.88 8.50 -1.28
N GLU A 279 -26.27 8.25 -2.53
CA GLU A 279 -25.37 8.04 -3.66
C GLU A 279 -24.56 9.29 -4.00
N SER A 280 -25.20 10.47 -4.05
CA SER A 280 -24.50 11.74 -4.31
C SER A 280 -23.45 12.06 -3.24
N VAL A 281 -23.78 11.82 -1.96
CA VAL A 281 -22.86 12.01 -0.84
C VAL A 281 -21.72 11.00 -0.88
N ARG A 282 -21.97 9.76 -1.32
CA ARG A 282 -20.92 8.75 -1.52
C ARG A 282 -19.99 9.15 -2.67
N ALA A 283 -20.54 9.54 -3.81
CA ALA A 283 -19.78 10.00 -4.97
C ALA A 283 -18.90 11.20 -4.63
N GLU A 284 -19.43 12.19 -3.88
CA GLU A 284 -18.64 13.34 -3.45
C GLU A 284 -17.49 12.94 -2.49
N LYS A 285 -17.74 12.00 -1.58
CA LYS A 285 -16.69 11.48 -0.70
C LYS A 285 -15.62 10.74 -1.48
N GLU A 286 -16.00 9.95 -2.48
CA GLU A 286 -15.08 9.23 -3.35
C GLU A 286 -14.25 10.18 -4.21
N GLU A 287 -14.86 11.21 -4.80
CA GLU A 287 -14.16 12.25 -5.55
C GLU A 287 -13.18 13.02 -4.65
N ASN A 288 -13.62 13.42 -3.46
CA ASN A 288 -12.78 14.10 -2.47
C ASN A 288 -11.60 13.23 -2.04
N TRP A 289 -11.84 11.95 -1.79
CA TRP A 289 -10.81 10.98 -1.44
C TRP A 289 -9.81 10.79 -2.58
N ALA A 290 -10.29 10.61 -3.82
CA ALA A 290 -9.45 10.47 -5.00
C ALA A 290 -8.56 11.70 -5.20
N TRP A 291 -9.12 12.90 -5.08
CA TRP A 291 -8.37 14.15 -5.17
C TRP A 291 -7.29 14.25 -4.09
N TRP A 292 -7.62 13.93 -2.83
CA TRP A 292 -6.67 14.00 -1.72
C TRP A 292 -5.56 12.98 -1.86
N LYS A 293 -5.89 11.75 -2.25
CA LYS A 293 -4.93 10.69 -2.56
C LYS A 293 -3.96 11.13 -3.66
N ASP A 294 -4.48 11.67 -4.76
CA ASP A 294 -3.66 12.12 -5.88
C ASP A 294 -2.78 13.31 -5.48
N LEU A 295 -3.30 14.23 -4.67
CA LEU A 295 -2.49 15.34 -4.16
C LEU A 295 -1.36 14.85 -3.25
N VAL A 296 -1.66 14.00 -2.26
CA VAL A 296 -0.67 13.48 -1.30
C VAL A 296 0.41 12.70 -2.02
N SER A 297 0.04 11.82 -2.95
CA SER A 297 1.01 11.05 -3.74
C SER A 297 1.90 11.94 -4.60
N ASN A 298 1.34 12.92 -5.32
CA ASN A 298 2.14 13.83 -6.15
C ASN A 298 3.06 14.74 -5.30
N LEU A 299 2.59 15.25 -4.16
CA LEU A 299 3.44 16.03 -3.25
C LEU A 299 4.56 15.20 -2.64
N ALA A 300 4.31 13.92 -2.36
CA ALA A 300 5.33 13.00 -1.89
C ALA A 300 6.34 12.65 -2.99
N TYR A 301 5.89 12.46 -4.24
CA TYR A 301 6.78 12.21 -5.37
C TYR A 301 7.58 13.44 -5.81
N ALA A 302 7.03 14.65 -5.69
CA ALA A 302 7.69 15.88 -6.14
C ALA A 302 9.17 16.01 -5.71
N PRO A 303 9.54 15.96 -4.41
CA PRO A 303 10.94 16.06 -4.01
C PRO A 303 11.80 14.88 -4.48
N MET A 304 11.21 13.70 -4.69
CA MET A 304 11.92 12.53 -5.21
C MET A 304 12.25 12.69 -6.70
N THR A 305 11.28 13.16 -7.50
CA THR A 305 11.50 13.42 -8.92
C THR A 305 12.58 14.47 -9.14
N VAL A 306 12.63 15.50 -8.29
CA VAL A 306 13.71 16.50 -8.30
C VAL A 306 15.04 15.87 -7.87
N HIS A 307 15.05 15.04 -6.83
CA HIS A 307 16.28 14.34 -6.41
C HIS A 307 16.89 13.54 -7.57
N TRP A 308 16.11 12.74 -8.31
CA TRP A 308 16.66 11.98 -9.45
C TRP A 308 16.89 12.80 -10.72
N SER A 309 16.39 14.04 -10.79
CA SER A 309 16.65 14.97 -11.90
C SER A 309 18.02 15.66 -11.81
N LEU A 310 18.74 15.51 -10.69
CA LEU A 310 20.03 16.12 -10.39
C LEU A 310 21.11 15.03 -10.28
N GLU A 311 22.30 15.29 -10.84
CA GLU A 311 23.42 14.34 -10.81
C GLU A 311 23.87 13.97 -9.39
N GLN A 312 23.78 14.91 -8.45
CA GLN A 312 24.21 14.72 -7.06
C GLN A 312 23.06 14.32 -6.13
N GLY A 313 21.81 14.34 -6.59
CA GLY A 313 20.65 14.19 -5.73
C GLY A 313 20.35 15.42 -4.86
N LEU A 314 19.10 15.53 -4.40
CA LEU A 314 18.67 16.55 -3.43
C LEU A 314 18.45 15.96 -2.03
N LEU A 315 17.76 14.82 -1.97
CA LEU A 315 17.43 14.12 -0.73
C LEU A 315 18.52 13.12 -0.33
N GLY A 316 18.70 12.91 0.98
CA GLY A 316 19.39 11.71 1.48
C GLY A 316 18.43 10.51 1.58
N ASP A 317 18.98 9.32 1.83
CA ASP A 317 18.23 8.04 1.83
C ASP A 317 16.98 8.03 2.71
N ALA A 318 17.04 8.67 3.89
CA ALA A 318 15.89 8.78 4.78
C ALA A 318 14.76 9.62 4.15
N GLY A 319 15.11 10.70 3.44
CA GLY A 319 14.13 11.53 2.72
C GLY A 319 13.48 10.77 1.57
N ILE A 320 14.27 10.03 0.79
CA ILE A 320 13.76 9.16 -0.29
C ILE A 320 12.80 8.11 0.29
N GLY A 321 13.19 7.46 1.40
CA GLY A 321 12.37 6.47 2.09
C GLY A 321 11.05 7.05 2.63
N ILE A 322 11.08 8.23 3.26
CA ILE A 322 9.87 8.89 3.77
C ILE A 322 8.92 9.25 2.63
N CYS A 323 9.42 9.97 1.63
CA CYS A 323 8.61 10.43 0.50
C CYS A 323 8.00 9.24 -0.24
N GLY A 324 8.79 8.21 -0.55
CA GLY A 324 8.29 7.05 -1.27
C GLY A 324 7.33 6.19 -0.45
N MET A 325 7.54 6.09 0.88
CA MET A 325 6.62 5.39 1.78
C MET A 325 5.27 6.10 1.85
N VAL A 326 5.24 7.44 1.89
CA VAL A 326 3.99 8.21 1.88
C VAL A 326 3.28 8.05 0.53
N ALA A 327 4.01 8.16 -0.58
CA ALA A 327 3.44 8.01 -1.91
C ALA A 327 2.85 6.61 -2.11
N GLY A 328 3.65 5.56 -1.90
CA GLY A 328 3.20 4.16 -1.99
C GLY A 328 2.10 3.84 -0.99
N GLY A 329 2.22 4.31 0.25
CA GLY A 329 1.25 4.08 1.32
C GLY A 329 -0.13 4.64 0.99
N SER A 330 -0.20 5.84 0.37
CA SER A 330 -1.47 6.42 -0.08
C SER A 330 -2.17 5.55 -1.13
N MET A 331 -1.40 4.98 -2.08
CA MET A 331 -1.90 4.06 -3.09
C MET A 331 -2.31 2.72 -2.47
N LEU A 332 -1.54 2.22 -1.50
CA LEU A 332 -1.83 0.96 -0.82
C LEU A 332 -3.09 1.04 0.04
N VAL A 333 -3.31 2.15 0.75
CA VAL A 333 -4.54 2.38 1.53
C VAL A 333 -5.77 2.37 0.60
N ASP A 334 -5.67 3.02 -0.56
CA ASP A 334 -6.73 3.04 -1.55
C ASP A 334 -7.03 1.64 -2.11
N ALA A 335 -5.98 0.95 -2.60
CA ALA A 335 -6.09 -0.41 -3.12
C ALA A 335 -6.63 -1.38 -2.05
N TRP A 336 -6.18 -1.25 -0.80
CA TRP A 336 -6.65 -2.05 0.32
C TRP A 336 -8.13 -1.77 0.63
N SER A 337 -8.60 -0.54 0.54
CA SER A 337 -10.01 -0.21 0.78
C SER A 337 -10.95 -0.92 -0.20
N LYS A 338 -10.52 -1.06 -1.47
CA LYS A 338 -11.23 -1.77 -2.55
C LYS A 338 -11.25 -3.30 -2.38
N THR A 339 -10.44 -3.85 -1.46
CA THR A 339 -10.46 -5.29 -1.16
C THR A 339 -11.55 -5.71 -0.18
N ALA A 340 -12.14 -4.74 0.54
CA ALA A 340 -13.24 -5.00 1.46
C ALA A 340 -14.50 -5.50 0.74
#